data_AF-A0A1C7MND2-F1
#
_entry.id   AF-A0A1C7MND2-F1
#
_cell.length_a   1.000
_cell.length_b   1.000
_cell.length_c   1.000
_cell.angle_alpha   90.00
_cell.angle_beta   90.00
_cell.angle_gamma   90.00
#
_symmetry.space_group_name_H-M   'P 1'
#
loop_
_entity.id
_entity.type
_entity.pdbx_description
1 polymer ?
#
loop_
_entity_poly.entity_id
_entity_poly.type
_entity_poly.pdbx_seq_one_letter_code
_entity_poly.pdbx_strand_id
1 'polypeptide(L)'
;MLPWNHQRAMMRCAQDHDLYALGKTLSQLILRTEFSILEGGFQTLDERTGQYEIRDLGLPFQMWTDALPHCAKALRVRGSPADLDMADIVELKFLIIRQRIPEAVELGQRAVERNPKLAYAYYAIGMSADNSLGLRAVKKGLMCKNTTPFVRNYMLWRAVEHAGNMGVSLLQEAKAGDKDHTEGVAFLMSAFEDAKAFVSDAPPDARHMHTILNWYIILALAIRGPELSENLGELNVALHKLDLADQFSNFLCLPIKKTQLRLTRQLIMELYPAAVTEWGDFIARFDRLDAAVDDHSHISSSKAEDDLAAWLNNLRADDGEEDYPQYCAHPRINANSVMLYHCSWCGNPSAVLRKCGGCGKTRYCDSACQKSHWNDHKSTCKSA
;
A
#
# COMPACT_ATOMS: atom_id res chain seq x y z
N MET A 1 2.51 15.28 21.41
CA MET A 1 3.26 16.53 21.12
C MET A 1 2.90 17.18 19.78
N LEU A 2 2.34 16.45 18.79
CA LEU A 2 1.97 16.99 17.46
C LEU A 2 0.74 17.93 17.44
N PRO A 3 -0.36 17.71 18.21
CA PRO A 3 -1.54 18.59 18.19
C PRO A 3 -1.23 20.05 18.58
N TRP A 4 -0.33 20.22 19.54
CA TRP A 4 0.14 21.53 20.01
C TRP A 4 0.86 22.33 18.91
N ASN A 5 1.55 21.67 17.98
CA ASN A 5 2.23 22.35 16.89
C ASN A 5 1.24 22.90 15.85
N HIS A 6 0.19 22.13 15.54
CA HIS A 6 -0.88 22.59 14.65
C HIS A 6 -1.61 23.80 15.23
N GLN A 7 -2.08 23.70 16.47
CA GLN A 7 -2.78 24.80 17.14
C GLN A 7 -1.91 26.06 17.23
N ARG A 8 -0.62 25.91 17.58
CA ARG A 8 0.31 27.04 17.62
C ARG A 8 0.49 27.70 16.26
N ALA A 9 0.54 26.93 15.17
CA ALA A 9 0.64 27.46 13.82
C ALA A 9 -0.63 28.23 13.42
N MET A 10 -1.80 27.68 13.71
CA MET A 10 -3.09 28.35 13.47
C MET A 10 -3.22 29.65 14.28
N MET A 11 -2.88 29.63 15.57
CA MET A 11 -2.92 30.82 16.42
C MET A 11 -1.94 31.90 15.96
N ARG A 12 -0.77 31.52 15.46
CA ARG A 12 0.17 32.47 14.87
C ARG A 12 -0.38 33.10 13.60
N CYS A 13 -0.93 32.30 12.70
CA CYS A 13 -1.57 32.79 11.47
C CYS A 13 -2.74 33.75 11.78
N ALA A 14 -3.50 33.52 12.85
CA ALA A 14 -4.54 34.43 13.29
C ALA A 14 -4.00 35.81 13.72
N GLN A 15 -2.74 35.91 14.12
CA GLN A 15 -2.09 37.16 14.51
C GLN A 15 -1.43 37.85 13.30
N ASP A 16 -0.63 37.13 12.54
CA ASP A 16 0.22 37.71 11.47
C ASP A 16 -0.39 37.61 10.07
N HIS A 17 -1.48 36.85 9.89
CA HIS A 17 -2.13 36.58 8.62
C HIS A 17 -1.18 35.96 7.56
N ASP A 18 -0.07 35.35 7.99
CA ASP A 18 0.94 34.78 7.10
C ASP A 18 0.59 33.34 6.67
N LEU A 19 -0.23 33.26 5.62
CA LEU A 19 -0.63 31.99 4.99
C LEU A 19 0.56 31.22 4.39
N TYR A 20 1.64 31.90 4.02
CA TYR A 20 2.83 31.24 3.50
C TYR A 20 3.59 30.52 4.64
N ALA A 21 3.83 31.19 5.77
CA ALA A 21 4.43 30.58 6.94
C ALA A 21 3.56 29.44 7.52
N LEU A 22 2.24 29.62 7.53
CA LEU A 22 1.30 28.55 7.89
C LEU A 22 1.48 27.34 6.95
N GLY A 23 1.42 27.56 5.63
CA GLY A 23 1.60 26.49 4.63
C GLY A 23 2.89 25.69 4.78
N LYS A 24 4.02 26.37 5.05
CA LYS A 24 5.30 25.71 5.32
C LYS A 24 5.27 24.83 6.57
N THR A 25 4.54 25.26 7.60
CA THR A 25 4.43 24.49 8.84
C THR A 25 3.50 23.30 8.64
N LEU A 26 2.35 23.50 7.99
CA LEU A 26 1.38 22.44 7.74
C LEU A 26 1.94 21.34 6.84
N SER A 27 2.70 21.69 5.78
CA SER A 27 3.34 20.70 4.90
C SER A 27 4.26 19.74 5.68
N GLN A 28 4.99 20.24 6.66
CA GLN A 28 5.87 19.41 7.51
C GLN A 28 5.09 18.53 8.49
N LEU A 29 3.97 19.03 9.04
CA LEU A 29 3.12 18.27 9.96
C LEU A 29 2.38 17.14 9.23
N ILE A 30 1.89 17.39 8.01
CA ILE A 30 1.20 16.42 7.16
C ILE A 30 2.04 15.17 6.91
N LEU A 31 3.35 15.32 6.77
CA LEU A 31 4.26 14.21 6.56
C LEU A 31 4.53 13.37 7.82
N ARG A 32 4.09 13.79 9.01
CA ARG A 32 4.43 13.12 10.28
C ARG A 32 3.28 12.35 10.90
N THR A 33 2.05 12.68 10.57
CA THR A 33 0.86 12.07 11.16
C THR A 33 -0.36 12.30 10.29
N GLU A 34 -1.32 11.39 10.39
CA GLU A 34 -2.59 11.51 9.69
C GLU A 34 -3.44 12.66 10.25
N PHE A 35 -3.37 12.87 11.56
CA PHE A 35 -4.16 13.87 12.30
C PHE A 35 -3.45 15.22 12.38
N SER A 36 -2.70 15.56 11.32
CA SER A 36 -1.87 16.77 11.28
C SER A 36 -2.70 18.05 11.26
N ILE A 37 -3.93 17.97 10.75
CA ILE A 37 -4.90 19.07 10.67
C ILE A 37 -6.16 18.62 11.41
N LEU A 38 -6.55 19.38 12.42
CA LEU A 38 -7.77 19.14 13.16
C LEU A 38 -8.95 19.78 12.42
N GLU A 39 -10.10 19.11 12.44
CA GLU A 39 -11.36 19.75 12.04
C GLU A 39 -11.83 20.66 13.18
N GLY A 40 -12.23 21.88 12.86
CA GLY A 40 -12.61 22.90 13.83
C GLY A 40 -12.35 24.31 13.32
N GLY A 41 -12.58 25.30 14.17
CA GLY A 41 -12.33 26.70 13.88
C GLY A 41 -11.93 27.46 15.14
N PHE A 42 -11.67 28.75 15.02
CA PHE A 42 -11.43 29.59 16.19
C PHE A 42 -12.75 29.79 16.91
N GLN A 43 -12.89 29.24 18.12
CA GLN A 43 -14.13 29.30 18.89
C GLN A 43 -14.04 30.31 20.02
N THR A 44 -15.14 31.00 20.28
CA THR A 44 -15.34 31.83 21.48
C THR A 44 -16.67 31.48 22.13
N LEU A 45 -16.71 31.58 23.46
CA LEU A 45 -17.95 31.42 24.21
C LEU A 45 -18.78 32.70 24.06
N ASP A 46 -20.00 32.59 23.54
CA ASP A 46 -20.99 33.66 23.64
C ASP A 46 -21.50 33.72 25.08
N GLU A 47 -21.16 34.78 25.81
CA GLU A 47 -21.54 34.99 27.20
C GLU A 47 -23.06 35.09 27.41
N ARG A 48 -23.82 35.42 26.37
CA ARG A 48 -25.29 35.58 26.43
C ARG A 48 -26.02 34.25 26.24
N THR A 49 -25.52 33.38 25.37
CA THR A 49 -26.16 32.09 25.04
C THR A 49 -25.49 30.90 25.72
N GLY A 50 -24.26 31.07 26.22
CA GLY A 50 -23.43 30.01 26.78
C GLY A 50 -22.94 29.00 25.72
N GLN A 51 -23.10 29.30 24.44
CA GLN A 51 -22.72 28.44 23.33
C GLN A 51 -21.36 28.85 22.76
N TYR A 52 -20.63 27.88 22.20
CA TYR A 52 -19.42 28.17 21.44
C TYR A 52 -19.79 28.57 20.00
N GLU A 53 -19.33 29.72 19.58
CA GLU A 53 -19.49 30.22 18.22
C GLU A 53 -18.14 30.31 17.51
N ILE A 54 -18.13 30.09 16.18
CA ILE A 54 -16.94 30.28 15.36
C ILE A 54 -16.71 31.79 15.21
N ARG A 55 -15.58 32.25 15.70
CA ARG A 55 -15.15 33.65 15.62
C ARG A 55 -14.59 33.96 14.24
N ASP A 56 -15.13 35.00 13.62
CA ASP A 56 -14.51 35.61 12.45
C ASP A 56 -13.28 36.42 12.87
N LEU A 57 -12.12 36.04 12.31
CA LEU A 57 -10.84 36.69 12.55
C LEU A 57 -10.34 37.49 11.34
N GLY A 58 -11.17 37.68 10.31
CA GLY A 58 -10.76 38.33 9.05
C GLY A 58 -9.86 37.45 8.17
N LEU A 59 -9.75 36.16 8.49
CA LEU A 59 -9.05 35.17 7.69
C LEU A 59 -9.92 34.71 6.50
N PRO A 60 -9.32 34.27 5.39
CA PRO A 60 -10.09 33.80 4.23
C PRO A 60 -10.74 32.43 4.43
N PHE A 61 -10.71 31.89 5.65
CA PHE A 61 -11.28 30.59 6.02
C PHE A 61 -11.87 30.68 7.43
N GLN A 62 -12.92 29.89 7.69
CA GLN A 62 -13.52 29.74 9.02
C GLN A 62 -13.05 28.43 9.68
N MET A 63 -13.06 27.34 8.91
CA MET A 63 -12.58 26.04 9.36
C MET A 63 -11.08 25.90 9.08
N TRP A 64 -10.36 25.28 10.00
CA TRP A 64 -8.91 25.05 9.90
C TRP A 64 -8.52 24.23 8.67
N THR A 65 -9.34 23.27 8.24
CA THR A 65 -9.09 22.50 7.02
C THR A 65 -9.23 23.33 5.75
N ASP A 66 -10.06 24.38 5.76
CA ASP A 66 -10.21 25.32 4.65
C ASP A 66 -9.03 26.28 4.49
N ALA A 67 -8.10 26.32 5.47
CA ALA A 67 -6.85 27.06 5.32
C ALA A 67 -5.93 26.46 4.24
N LEU A 68 -6.05 25.15 3.97
CA LEU A 68 -5.09 24.41 3.14
C LEU A 68 -5.00 24.94 1.69
N PRO A 69 -6.11 25.18 0.95
CA PRO A 69 -6.03 25.75 -0.40
C PRO A 69 -5.41 27.17 -0.43
N HIS A 70 -5.69 27.98 0.60
CA HIS A 70 -5.10 29.32 0.72
C HIS A 70 -3.59 29.26 0.97
N CYS A 71 -3.16 28.33 1.83
CA CYS A 71 -1.75 28.06 2.06
C CYS A 71 -1.03 27.56 0.80
N ALA A 72 -1.63 26.61 0.08
CA ALA A 72 -1.09 26.09 -1.18
C ALA A 72 -0.94 27.22 -2.23
N LYS A 73 -1.94 28.10 -2.34
CA LYS A 73 -1.86 29.29 -3.20
C LYS A 73 -0.71 30.21 -2.80
N ALA A 74 -0.57 30.52 -1.52
CA ALA A 74 0.50 31.40 -1.02
C ALA A 74 1.90 30.82 -1.28
N LEU A 75 2.07 29.50 -1.13
CA LEU A 75 3.31 28.78 -1.47
C LEU A 75 3.61 28.86 -2.97
N ARG A 76 2.62 28.63 -3.84
CA ARG A 76 2.80 28.72 -5.30
C ARG A 76 3.18 30.10 -5.79
N VAL A 77 2.68 31.16 -5.15
CA VAL A 77 3.07 32.55 -5.48
C VAL A 77 4.56 32.79 -5.26
N ARG A 78 5.18 32.17 -4.25
CA ARG A 78 6.64 32.25 -4.03
C ARG A 78 7.41 31.38 -5.03
N GLY A 79 6.90 30.19 -5.32
CA GLY A 79 7.28 29.42 -6.50
C GLY A 79 8.67 28.78 -6.51
N SER A 80 9.40 28.76 -5.39
CA SER A 80 10.63 27.97 -5.34
C SER A 80 10.32 26.47 -5.48
N PRO A 81 11.24 25.62 -5.95
CA PRO A 81 10.98 24.18 -6.08
C PRO A 81 10.48 23.54 -4.78
N ALA A 82 11.04 23.93 -3.64
CA ALA A 82 10.59 23.48 -2.33
C ALA A 82 9.19 24.00 -1.98
N ASP A 83 8.85 25.24 -2.36
CA ASP A 83 7.50 25.80 -2.12
C ASP A 83 6.45 25.08 -2.95
N LEU A 84 6.75 24.71 -4.20
CA LEU A 84 5.85 23.92 -5.04
C LEU A 84 5.59 22.53 -4.46
N ASP A 85 6.63 21.87 -3.94
CA ASP A 85 6.48 20.57 -3.28
C ASP A 85 5.64 20.68 -1.99
N MET A 86 5.86 21.72 -1.19
CA MET A 86 5.05 22.00 -0.01
C MET A 86 3.59 22.31 -0.38
N ALA A 87 3.37 23.07 -1.47
CA ALA A 87 2.03 23.40 -1.95
C ALA A 87 1.26 22.14 -2.36
N ASP A 88 1.92 21.23 -3.08
CA ASP A 88 1.29 19.98 -3.48
C ASP A 88 1.00 19.08 -2.29
N ILE A 89 1.89 18.97 -1.29
CA ILE A 89 1.60 18.21 -0.06
C ILE A 89 0.33 18.74 0.63
N VAL A 90 0.23 20.06 0.77
CA VAL A 90 -0.89 20.73 1.44
C VAL A 90 -2.19 20.53 0.68
N GLU A 91 -2.18 20.69 -0.64
CA GLU A 91 -3.38 20.52 -1.47
C GLU A 91 -3.79 19.05 -1.60
N LEU A 92 -2.84 18.11 -1.74
CA LEU A 92 -3.13 16.67 -1.71
C LEU A 92 -3.81 16.28 -0.41
N LYS A 93 -3.35 16.80 0.74
CA LYS A 93 -4.02 16.57 2.03
C LYS A 93 -5.45 17.09 2.02
N PHE A 94 -5.67 18.30 1.51
CA PHE A 94 -7.02 18.87 1.40
C PHE A 94 -7.95 18.00 0.55
N LEU A 95 -7.50 17.59 -0.64
CA LEU A 95 -8.28 16.74 -1.54
C LEU A 95 -8.61 15.39 -0.90
N ILE A 96 -7.65 14.77 -0.19
CA ILE A 96 -7.87 13.51 0.54
C ILE A 96 -8.88 13.69 1.69
N ILE A 97 -8.76 14.76 2.50
CA ILE A 97 -9.74 15.07 3.58
C ILE A 97 -11.15 15.23 2.98
N ARG A 98 -11.26 15.94 1.85
CA ARG A 98 -12.53 16.19 1.16
C ARG A 98 -13.03 15.02 0.31
N GLN A 99 -12.38 13.85 0.37
CA GLN A 99 -12.72 12.66 -0.41
C GLN A 99 -12.72 12.88 -1.94
N ARG A 100 -11.98 13.88 -2.42
CA ARG A 100 -11.80 14.21 -3.84
C ARG A 100 -10.64 13.40 -4.42
N ILE A 101 -10.74 12.07 -4.30
CA ILE A 101 -9.66 11.14 -4.63
C ILE A 101 -9.21 11.22 -6.09
N PRO A 102 -10.10 11.31 -7.11
CA PRO A 102 -9.67 11.43 -8.50
C PRO A 102 -8.76 12.65 -8.73
N GLU A 103 -9.10 13.79 -8.13
CA GLU A 103 -8.31 15.02 -8.24
C GLU A 103 -6.99 14.93 -7.47
N ALA A 104 -6.98 14.24 -6.33
CA ALA A 104 -5.75 13.95 -5.59
C ALA A 104 -4.79 13.06 -6.42
N VAL A 105 -5.32 12.08 -7.15
CA VAL A 105 -4.53 11.22 -8.05
C VAL A 105 -3.94 12.05 -9.19
N GLU A 106 -4.74 12.89 -9.84
CA GLU A 106 -4.28 13.76 -10.94
C GLU A 106 -3.20 14.74 -10.48
N LEU A 107 -3.41 15.42 -9.35
CA LEU A 107 -2.41 16.30 -8.76
C LEU A 107 -1.14 15.52 -8.36
N GLY A 108 -1.30 14.32 -7.80
CA GLY A 108 -0.20 13.45 -7.44
C GLY A 108 0.66 13.08 -8.64
N GLN A 109 0.05 12.74 -9.77
CA GLN A 109 0.75 12.43 -11.04
C GLN A 109 1.58 13.62 -11.53
N ARG A 110 0.98 14.82 -11.59
CA ARG A 110 1.73 16.04 -11.95
C ARG A 110 2.88 16.33 -10.99
N ALA A 111 2.66 16.10 -9.70
CA ALA A 111 3.66 16.36 -8.67
C ALA A 111 4.87 15.40 -8.81
N VAL A 112 4.64 14.12 -9.10
CA VAL A 112 5.75 13.16 -9.32
C VAL A 112 6.46 13.36 -10.66
N GLU A 113 5.78 13.88 -11.68
CA GLU A 113 6.42 14.30 -12.93
C GLU A 113 7.40 15.45 -12.69
N ARG A 114 7.01 16.43 -11.87
CA ARG A 114 7.87 17.56 -11.50
C ARG A 114 8.99 17.14 -10.53
N ASN A 115 8.66 16.38 -9.49
CA ASN A 115 9.60 15.87 -8.50
C ASN A 115 9.35 14.38 -8.21
N PRO A 116 10.09 13.48 -8.88
CA PRO A 116 9.99 12.02 -8.66
C PRO A 116 10.43 11.56 -7.25
N LYS A 117 10.91 12.46 -6.39
CA LYS A 117 11.31 12.14 -5.01
C LYS A 117 10.26 12.54 -3.97
N LEU A 118 9.11 13.09 -4.40
CA LEU A 118 8.03 13.52 -3.51
C LEU A 118 7.17 12.32 -3.08
N ALA A 119 7.62 11.60 -2.05
CA ALA A 119 6.98 10.36 -1.57
C ALA A 119 5.47 10.51 -1.27
N TYR A 120 5.05 11.66 -0.72
CA TYR A 120 3.64 11.89 -0.37
C TYR A 120 2.71 11.92 -1.60
N ALA A 121 3.22 12.34 -2.77
CA ALA A 121 2.45 12.31 -4.00
C ALA A 121 2.19 10.87 -4.48
N TYR A 122 3.16 9.96 -4.33
CA TYR A 122 2.94 8.54 -4.59
C TYR A 122 1.91 7.92 -3.66
N TYR A 123 1.92 8.29 -2.37
CA TYR A 123 0.86 7.90 -1.44
C TYR A 123 -0.52 8.38 -1.93
N ALA A 124 -0.65 9.63 -2.37
CA ALA A 124 -1.91 10.15 -2.87
C ALA A 124 -2.40 9.43 -4.13
N ILE A 125 -1.51 9.11 -5.08
CA ILE A 125 -1.84 8.27 -6.24
C ILE A 125 -2.28 6.87 -5.79
N GLY A 126 -1.64 6.34 -4.75
CA GLY A 126 -2.00 5.09 -4.10
C GLY A 126 -3.41 5.06 -3.51
N MET A 127 -4.11 6.19 -3.38
CA MET A 127 -5.51 6.21 -2.96
C MET A 127 -6.49 5.86 -4.10
N SER A 128 -5.99 5.71 -5.33
CA SER A 128 -6.80 5.34 -6.51
C SER A 128 -7.64 4.08 -6.28
N ALA A 129 -8.82 4.03 -6.91
CA ALA A 129 -9.64 2.81 -6.99
C ALA A 129 -9.07 1.79 -8.00
N ASP A 130 -8.26 2.25 -8.96
CA ASP A 130 -7.50 1.38 -9.85
C ASP A 130 -6.34 0.75 -9.09
N ASN A 131 -6.46 -0.55 -8.79
CA ASN A 131 -5.46 -1.30 -8.04
C ASN A 131 -4.10 -1.34 -8.75
N SER A 132 -4.09 -1.40 -10.07
CA SER A 132 -2.85 -1.50 -10.85
C SER A 132 -2.06 -0.18 -10.80
N LEU A 133 -2.75 0.94 -10.98
CA LEU A 133 -2.18 2.28 -10.87
C LEU A 133 -1.70 2.55 -9.44
N GLY A 134 -2.55 2.23 -8.45
CA GLY A 134 -2.25 2.42 -7.04
C GLY A 134 -1.02 1.64 -6.60
N LEU A 135 -0.97 0.33 -6.88
CA LEU A 135 0.14 -0.54 -6.54
C LEU A 135 1.46 -0.06 -7.16
N ARG A 136 1.43 0.27 -8.46
CA ARG A 136 2.62 0.77 -9.17
C ARG A 136 3.14 2.06 -8.54
N ALA A 137 2.25 2.97 -8.17
CA ALA A 137 2.64 4.24 -7.56
C ALA A 137 3.27 4.05 -6.19
N VAL A 138 2.65 3.27 -5.30
CA VAL A 138 3.17 3.10 -3.93
C VAL A 138 4.47 2.29 -3.90
N LYS A 139 4.64 1.29 -4.78
CA LYS A 139 5.91 0.56 -4.92
C LYS A 139 7.06 1.48 -5.35
N LYS A 140 6.78 2.47 -6.21
CA LYS A 140 7.76 3.51 -6.56
C LYS A 140 8.00 4.49 -5.41
N GLY A 141 6.95 4.93 -4.74
CA GLY A 141 7.05 5.82 -3.59
C GLY A 141 7.89 5.24 -2.47
N LEU A 142 7.81 3.93 -2.22
CA LEU A 142 8.63 3.20 -1.24
C LEU A 142 10.14 3.24 -1.53
N MET A 143 10.55 3.63 -2.74
CA MET A 143 11.96 3.83 -3.11
C MET A 143 12.50 5.23 -2.76
N CYS A 144 11.64 6.17 -2.36
CA CYS A 144 12.08 7.50 -1.99
C CYS A 144 12.92 7.47 -0.72
N LYS A 145 14.20 7.87 -0.82
CA LYS A 145 15.18 7.80 0.28
C LYS A 145 14.81 8.66 1.49
N ASN A 146 14.18 9.82 1.27
CA ASN A 146 13.86 10.79 2.31
C ASN A 146 12.35 10.76 2.63
N THR A 147 11.86 9.63 3.11
CA THR A 147 10.45 9.42 3.46
C THR A 147 10.31 9.28 4.97
N THR A 148 9.28 9.90 5.55
CA THR A 148 8.99 9.71 6.99
C THR A 148 8.44 8.31 7.24
N PRO A 149 8.60 7.74 8.46
CA PRO A 149 7.99 6.47 8.82
C PRO A 149 6.47 6.45 8.58
N PHE A 150 5.80 7.57 8.86
CA PHE A 150 4.36 7.73 8.62
C PHE A 150 3.99 7.50 7.14
N VAL A 151 4.62 8.23 6.22
CA VAL A 151 4.29 8.13 4.78
C VAL A 151 4.70 6.75 4.23
N ARG A 152 5.84 6.20 4.68
CA ARG A 152 6.27 4.85 4.31
C ARG A 152 5.24 3.80 4.72
N ASN A 153 4.77 3.82 5.97
CA ASN A 153 3.80 2.85 6.47
C ASN A 153 2.47 2.95 5.73
N TYR A 154 2.03 4.16 5.36
CA TYR A 154 0.81 4.32 4.56
C TYR A 154 0.97 3.76 3.14
N MET A 155 2.13 3.93 2.50
CA MET A 155 2.41 3.31 1.21
C MET A 155 2.49 1.78 1.31
N LEU A 156 3.08 1.22 2.37
CA LEU A 156 3.06 -0.22 2.63
C LEU A 156 1.62 -0.72 2.79
N TRP A 157 0.78 -0.02 3.58
CA TRP A 157 -0.61 -0.41 3.75
C TRP A 157 -1.36 -0.46 2.41
N ARG A 158 -1.22 0.59 1.58
CA ARG A 158 -1.82 0.63 0.24
C ARG A 158 -1.25 -0.44 -0.70
N ALA A 159 0.04 -0.77 -0.60
CA ALA A 159 0.66 -1.82 -1.39
C ALA A 159 0.03 -3.19 -1.07
N VAL A 160 -0.16 -3.49 0.22
CA VAL A 160 -0.83 -4.71 0.68
C VAL A 160 -2.27 -4.77 0.19
N GLU A 161 -3.04 -3.69 0.32
CA GLU A 161 -4.44 -3.68 -0.14
C GLU A 161 -4.56 -3.90 -1.65
N HIS A 162 -3.78 -3.18 -2.45
CA HIS A 162 -3.86 -3.34 -3.90
C HIS A 162 -3.38 -4.70 -4.38
N ALA A 163 -2.22 -5.16 -3.91
CA ALA A 163 -1.69 -6.46 -4.30
C ALA A 163 -2.59 -7.61 -3.77
N GLY A 164 -3.06 -7.52 -2.53
CA GLY A 164 -3.97 -8.50 -1.95
C GLY A 164 -5.28 -8.62 -2.74
N ASN A 165 -5.90 -7.47 -3.07
CA ASN A 165 -7.14 -7.46 -3.86
C ASN A 165 -6.91 -8.02 -5.27
N MET A 166 -5.83 -7.62 -5.95
CA MET A 166 -5.51 -8.14 -7.28
C MET A 166 -5.26 -9.66 -7.25
N GLY A 167 -4.51 -10.14 -6.26
CA GLY A 167 -4.24 -11.57 -6.10
C GLY A 167 -5.51 -12.37 -5.86
N VAL A 168 -6.40 -11.90 -4.98
CA VAL A 168 -7.69 -12.56 -4.73
C VAL A 168 -8.58 -12.55 -5.97
N SER A 169 -8.72 -11.41 -6.66
CA SER A 169 -9.55 -11.31 -7.86
C SER A 169 -9.08 -12.22 -8.98
N LEU A 170 -7.77 -12.24 -9.28
CA LEU A 170 -7.22 -13.12 -10.31
C LEU A 170 -7.42 -14.60 -9.96
N LEU A 171 -7.17 -14.99 -8.70
CA LEU A 171 -7.33 -16.38 -8.27
C LEU A 171 -8.79 -16.85 -8.23
N GLN A 172 -9.76 -15.93 -8.10
CA GLN A 172 -11.19 -16.27 -8.18
C GLN A 172 -11.64 -16.61 -9.60
N GLU A 173 -10.99 -16.01 -10.61
CA GLU A 173 -11.34 -16.16 -12.02
C GLU A 173 -10.46 -17.20 -12.73
N ALA A 174 -9.25 -17.47 -12.21
CA ALA A 174 -8.27 -18.36 -12.80
C ALA A 174 -8.62 -19.85 -12.67
N LYS A 175 -8.30 -20.64 -13.69
CA LYS A 175 -8.18 -22.10 -13.57
C LYS A 175 -6.74 -22.46 -13.18
N ALA A 176 -6.56 -23.60 -12.50
CA ALA A 176 -5.24 -24.07 -12.13
C ALA A 176 -4.36 -24.28 -13.38
N GLY A 177 -3.15 -23.75 -13.37
CA GLY A 177 -2.21 -23.79 -14.51
C GLY A 177 -2.29 -22.60 -15.47
N ASP A 178 -3.34 -21.78 -15.38
CA ASP A 178 -3.45 -20.58 -16.22
C ASP A 178 -2.47 -19.48 -15.79
N LYS A 179 -2.14 -18.61 -16.74
CA LYS A 179 -1.33 -17.41 -16.48
C LYS A 179 -1.89 -16.58 -15.31
N ASP A 180 -3.20 -16.41 -15.26
CA ASP A 180 -3.90 -15.66 -14.22
C ASP A 180 -3.71 -16.27 -12.83
N HIS A 181 -3.60 -17.60 -12.73
CA HIS A 181 -3.31 -18.27 -11.46
C HIS A 181 -1.93 -17.87 -10.94
N THR A 182 -0.93 -17.92 -11.83
CA THR A 182 0.46 -17.62 -11.49
C THR A 182 0.63 -16.14 -11.13
N GLU A 183 -0.01 -15.24 -11.86
CA GLU A 183 -0.02 -13.81 -11.56
C GLU A 183 -0.71 -13.52 -10.22
N GLY A 184 -1.85 -14.17 -9.97
CA GLY A 184 -2.56 -14.08 -8.70
C GLY A 184 -1.71 -14.47 -7.50
N VAL A 185 -0.96 -15.58 -7.59
CA VAL A 185 0.00 -16.01 -6.57
C VAL A 185 1.10 -14.96 -6.35
N ALA A 186 1.67 -14.42 -7.42
CA ALA A 186 2.72 -13.41 -7.32
C ALA A 186 2.25 -12.14 -6.59
N PHE A 187 1.01 -11.71 -6.81
CA PHE A 187 0.41 -10.59 -6.10
C PHE A 187 0.21 -10.87 -4.61
N LEU A 188 -0.29 -12.07 -4.24
CA LEU A 188 -0.43 -12.45 -2.83
C LEU A 188 0.92 -12.51 -2.10
N MET A 189 1.96 -13.05 -2.76
CA MET A 189 3.33 -13.05 -2.24
C MET A 189 3.85 -11.63 -2.00
N SER A 190 3.64 -10.72 -2.97
CA SER A 190 4.04 -9.31 -2.83
C SER A 190 3.30 -8.65 -1.65
N ALA A 191 2.01 -8.92 -1.50
CA ALA A 191 1.22 -8.40 -0.38
C ALA A 191 1.73 -8.94 0.96
N PHE A 192 2.16 -10.21 1.02
CA PHE A 192 2.65 -10.84 2.22
C PHE A 192 3.97 -10.21 2.71
N GLU A 193 4.92 -9.97 1.81
CA GLU A 193 6.19 -9.32 2.15
C GLU A 193 5.98 -7.85 2.60
N ASP A 194 5.10 -7.10 1.93
CA ASP A 194 4.77 -5.73 2.35
C ASP A 194 4.05 -5.72 3.71
N ALA A 195 3.18 -6.70 3.98
CA ALA A 195 2.48 -6.82 5.25
C ALA A 195 3.46 -7.14 6.40
N LYS A 196 4.41 -8.04 6.16
CA LYS A 196 5.49 -8.37 7.11
C LYS A 196 6.32 -7.13 7.44
N ALA A 197 6.72 -6.36 6.44
CA ALA A 197 7.44 -5.10 6.63
C ALA A 197 6.62 -4.10 7.47
N PHE A 198 5.33 -3.92 7.17
CA PHE A 198 4.47 -3.03 7.95
C PHE A 198 4.31 -3.49 9.40
N VAL A 199 4.02 -4.77 9.65
CA VAL A 199 3.83 -5.31 11.02
C VAL A 199 5.10 -5.20 11.85
N SER A 200 6.27 -5.27 11.21
CA SER A 200 7.58 -5.06 11.85
C SER A 200 7.81 -3.59 12.21
N ASP A 201 7.59 -2.69 11.25
CA ASP A 201 8.08 -1.31 11.32
C ASP A 201 7.06 -0.32 11.92
N ALA A 202 5.76 -0.63 11.82
CA ALA A 202 4.71 0.26 12.28
C ALA A 202 4.49 0.15 13.80
N PRO A 203 4.18 1.27 14.48
CA PRO A 203 3.85 1.22 15.90
C PRO A 203 2.52 0.46 16.12
N PRO A 204 2.32 -0.16 17.29
CA PRO A 204 1.16 -1.00 17.55
C PRO A 204 -0.18 -0.26 17.52
N ASP A 205 -0.17 1.06 17.70
CA ASP A 205 -1.32 1.97 17.61
C ASP A 205 -1.54 2.55 16.20
N ALA A 206 -0.81 2.06 15.19
CA ALA A 206 -1.01 2.49 13.82
C ALA A 206 -2.44 2.20 13.36
N ARG A 207 -3.11 3.20 12.77
CA ARG A 207 -4.52 3.11 12.33
C ARG A 207 -4.84 1.88 11.48
N HIS A 208 -3.90 1.44 10.65
CA HIS A 208 -4.09 0.32 9.73
C HIS A 208 -3.56 -1.02 10.26
N MET A 209 -3.12 -1.07 11.52
CA MET A 209 -2.54 -2.28 12.12
C MET A 209 -3.53 -3.46 12.08
N HIS A 210 -4.81 -3.25 12.41
CA HIS A 210 -5.83 -4.29 12.28
C HIS A 210 -5.95 -4.82 10.86
N THR A 211 -6.10 -3.92 9.87
CA THR A 211 -6.25 -4.31 8.46
C THR A 211 -5.06 -5.14 8.00
N ILE A 212 -3.85 -4.70 8.32
CA ILE A 212 -2.63 -5.38 7.89
C ILE A 212 -2.41 -6.70 8.62
N LEU A 213 -2.69 -6.79 9.92
CA LEU A 213 -2.59 -8.06 10.63
C LEU A 213 -3.61 -9.09 10.12
N ASN A 214 -4.81 -8.65 9.73
CA ASN A 214 -5.77 -9.56 9.09
C ASN A 214 -5.25 -10.08 7.74
N TRP A 215 -4.69 -9.20 6.90
CA TRP A 215 -4.02 -9.62 5.65
C TRP A 215 -2.85 -10.56 5.92
N TYR A 216 -1.94 -10.20 6.82
CA TYR A 216 -0.77 -11.00 7.17
C TYR A 216 -1.14 -12.42 7.61
N ILE A 217 -2.14 -12.56 8.49
CA ILE A 217 -2.59 -13.87 8.99
C ILE A 217 -3.20 -14.71 7.87
N ILE A 218 -4.10 -14.13 7.06
CA ILE A 218 -4.74 -14.85 5.95
C ILE A 218 -3.71 -15.25 4.88
N LEU A 219 -2.80 -14.34 4.53
CA LEU A 219 -1.73 -14.60 3.57
C LEU A 219 -0.74 -15.65 4.10
N ALA A 220 -0.39 -15.62 5.38
CA ALA A 220 0.45 -16.64 5.99
C ALA A 220 -0.19 -18.03 5.87
N LEU A 221 -1.49 -18.14 6.14
CA LEU A 221 -2.24 -19.40 5.97
C LEU A 221 -2.27 -19.83 4.51
N ALA A 222 -2.54 -18.91 3.58
CA ALA A 222 -2.63 -19.21 2.15
C ALA A 222 -1.30 -19.65 1.54
N ILE A 223 -0.19 -18.99 1.91
CA ILE A 223 1.14 -19.18 1.30
C ILE A 223 1.94 -20.26 2.03
N ARG A 224 1.84 -20.31 3.36
CA ARG A 224 2.67 -21.16 4.21
C ARG A 224 1.88 -22.27 4.88
N GLY A 225 0.61 -22.47 4.54
CA GLY A 225 -0.28 -23.47 5.14
C GLY A 225 0.37 -24.83 5.42
N PRO A 226 1.08 -25.45 4.44
CA PRO A 226 1.75 -26.75 4.65
C PRO A 226 2.88 -26.74 5.69
N GLU A 227 3.43 -25.57 6.02
CA GLU A 227 4.48 -25.37 7.02
C GLU A 227 3.92 -25.08 8.42
N LEU A 228 2.63 -24.77 8.53
CA LEU A 228 2.00 -24.34 9.78
C LEU A 228 1.52 -25.55 10.58
N SER A 229 1.67 -25.48 11.90
CA SER A 229 1.15 -26.51 12.79
C SER A 229 -0.39 -26.51 12.83
N GLU A 230 -0.99 -27.62 13.24
CA GLU A 230 -2.45 -27.76 13.36
C GLU A 230 -3.08 -26.72 14.31
N ASN A 231 -2.32 -26.30 15.34
CA ASN A 231 -2.74 -25.27 16.29
C ASN A 231 -2.35 -23.84 15.88
N LEU A 232 -1.72 -23.65 14.71
CA LEU A 232 -1.32 -22.36 14.16
C LEU A 232 -0.46 -21.52 15.13
N GLY A 233 0.39 -22.19 15.92
CA GLY A 233 1.17 -21.56 16.98
C GLY A 233 2.12 -20.47 16.48
N GLU A 234 2.56 -20.57 15.23
CA GLU A 234 3.42 -19.59 14.54
C GLU A 234 2.73 -18.23 14.37
N LEU A 235 1.41 -18.19 14.38
CA LEU A 235 0.62 -16.97 14.22
C LEU A 235 0.37 -16.23 15.55
N ASN A 236 0.75 -16.81 16.69
CA ASN A 236 0.52 -16.24 18.02
C ASN A 236 1.13 -14.83 18.17
N VAL A 237 2.30 -14.57 17.56
CA VAL A 237 2.92 -13.23 17.59
C VAL A 237 2.03 -12.20 16.90
N ALA A 238 1.43 -12.55 15.75
CA ALA A 238 0.52 -11.67 15.03
C ALA A 238 -0.82 -11.51 15.77
N LEU A 239 -1.34 -12.59 16.36
CA LEU A 239 -2.56 -12.57 17.17
C LEU A 239 -2.41 -11.69 18.42
N HIS A 240 -1.26 -11.76 19.10
CA HIS A 240 -0.98 -10.91 20.25
C HIS A 240 -0.88 -9.43 19.85
N LYS A 241 -0.24 -9.12 18.72
CA LYS A 241 -0.23 -7.75 18.17
C LYS A 241 -1.64 -7.27 17.81
N LEU A 242 -2.51 -8.17 17.33
CA LEU A 242 -3.90 -7.82 17.00
C LEU A 242 -4.72 -7.51 18.25
N ASP A 243 -4.54 -8.27 19.33
CA ASP A 243 -5.14 -7.99 20.64
C ASP A 243 -4.68 -6.64 21.18
N LEU A 244 -3.37 -6.35 21.13
CA LEU A 244 -2.83 -5.06 21.53
C LEU A 244 -3.43 -3.91 20.71
N ALA A 245 -3.60 -4.09 19.39
CA ALA A 245 -4.25 -3.10 18.55
C ALA A 245 -5.74 -2.92 18.93
N ASP A 246 -6.48 -3.99 19.25
CA ASP A 246 -7.86 -3.92 19.77
C ASP A 246 -7.90 -3.12 21.10
N GLN A 247 -6.94 -3.30 22.01
CA GLN A 247 -6.83 -2.51 23.24
C GLN A 247 -6.61 -1.01 22.95
N PHE A 248 -5.74 -0.65 22.00
CA PHE A 248 -5.54 0.75 21.58
C PHE A 248 -6.81 1.36 20.99
N SER A 249 -7.51 0.64 20.11
CA SER A 249 -8.77 1.11 19.53
C SER A 249 -9.82 1.37 20.61
N ASN A 250 -9.94 0.47 21.59
CA ASN A 250 -10.86 0.65 22.72
C ASN A 250 -10.50 1.86 23.58
N PHE A 251 -9.21 2.03 23.90
CA PHE A 251 -8.71 3.18 24.66
C PHE A 251 -8.96 4.51 23.95
N LEU A 252 -8.79 4.56 22.62
CA LEU A 252 -9.02 5.74 21.80
C LEU A 252 -10.48 5.93 21.37
N CYS A 253 -11.39 5.07 21.84
CA CYS A 253 -12.80 5.04 21.41
C CYS A 253 -12.98 4.96 19.89
N LEU A 254 -12.05 4.29 19.20
CA LEU A 254 -12.13 4.05 17.76
C LEU A 254 -12.95 2.78 17.49
N PRO A 255 -13.97 2.85 16.62
CA PRO A 255 -14.80 1.69 16.34
C PRO A 255 -14.01 0.63 15.57
N ILE A 256 -13.95 -0.58 16.14
CA ILE A 256 -13.39 -1.75 15.46
C ILE A 256 -14.39 -2.24 14.41
N LYS A 257 -14.07 -2.01 13.14
CA LYS A 257 -14.96 -2.33 12.02
C LYS A 257 -15.04 -3.85 11.78
N LYS A 258 -16.26 -4.35 11.54
CA LYS A 258 -16.51 -5.72 11.04
C LYS A 258 -16.31 -5.78 9.52
N THR A 259 -15.06 -5.72 9.08
CA THR A 259 -14.71 -5.86 7.65
C THR A 259 -14.80 -7.32 7.22
N GLN A 260 -15.01 -7.57 5.92
CA GLN A 260 -14.99 -8.92 5.34
C GLN A 260 -13.71 -9.66 5.73
N LEU A 261 -12.55 -9.03 5.53
CA LEU A 261 -11.25 -9.61 5.87
C LEU A 261 -11.12 -9.99 7.36
N ARG A 262 -11.65 -9.17 8.29
CA ARG A 262 -11.65 -9.50 9.73
C ARG A 262 -12.53 -10.71 10.01
N LEU A 263 -13.73 -10.73 9.45
CA LEU A 263 -14.69 -11.82 9.64
C LEU A 263 -14.15 -13.14 9.05
N THR A 264 -13.55 -13.09 7.85
CA THR A 264 -12.87 -14.23 7.23
C THR A 264 -11.77 -14.77 8.14
N ARG A 265 -10.88 -13.90 8.66
CA ARG A 265 -9.83 -14.33 9.59
C ARG A 265 -10.41 -14.97 10.86
N GLN A 266 -11.44 -14.37 11.46
CA GLN A 266 -12.08 -14.91 12.66
C GLN A 266 -12.65 -16.31 12.40
N LEU A 267 -13.38 -16.47 11.29
CA LEU A 267 -13.99 -17.73 10.91
C LEU A 267 -12.94 -18.82 10.66
N ILE A 268 -11.87 -18.50 9.92
CA ILE A 268 -10.78 -19.45 9.69
C ILE A 268 -10.17 -19.88 11.04
N MET A 269 -9.82 -18.92 11.90
CA MET A 269 -9.18 -19.24 13.19
C MET A 269 -10.07 -20.08 14.11
N GLU A 270 -11.39 -19.89 14.05
CA GLU A 270 -12.36 -20.66 14.84
C GLU A 270 -12.49 -22.10 14.34
N LEU A 271 -12.56 -22.29 13.02
CA LEU A 271 -12.88 -23.58 12.42
C LEU A 271 -11.65 -24.43 12.10
N TYR A 272 -10.45 -23.83 11.99
CA TYR A 272 -9.25 -24.51 11.50
C TYR A 272 -8.89 -25.78 12.28
N PRO A 273 -8.85 -25.80 13.63
CA PRO A 273 -8.44 -27.01 14.36
C PRO A 273 -9.36 -28.22 14.11
N ALA A 274 -10.68 -27.98 14.06
CA ALA A 274 -11.66 -29.01 13.76
C ALA A 274 -11.55 -29.48 12.30
N ALA A 275 -11.37 -28.53 11.37
CA ALA A 275 -11.22 -28.82 9.96
C ALA A 275 -9.96 -29.64 9.66
N VAL A 276 -8.82 -29.36 10.30
CA VAL A 276 -7.59 -30.14 10.12
C VAL A 276 -7.76 -31.56 10.66
N THR A 277 -8.43 -31.73 11.81
CA THR A 277 -8.70 -33.07 12.37
C THR A 277 -9.61 -33.90 11.46
N GLU A 278 -10.62 -33.28 10.86
CA GLU A 278 -11.62 -33.96 10.02
C GLU A 278 -11.11 -34.21 8.59
N TRP A 279 -10.46 -33.22 7.99
CA TRP A 279 -10.12 -33.20 6.56
C TRP A 279 -8.63 -33.36 6.26
N GLY A 280 -7.75 -33.29 7.27
CA GLY A 280 -6.29 -33.29 7.09
C GLY A 280 -5.78 -34.50 6.30
N ASP A 281 -6.19 -35.70 6.70
CA ASP A 281 -5.79 -36.94 6.00
C ASP A 281 -6.31 -37.01 4.56
N PHE A 282 -7.54 -36.49 4.34
CA PHE A 282 -8.15 -36.42 3.03
C PHE A 282 -7.39 -35.46 2.11
N ILE A 283 -7.08 -34.24 2.59
CA ILE A 283 -6.30 -33.25 1.85
C ILE A 283 -4.90 -33.79 1.57
N ALA A 284 -4.22 -34.38 2.56
CA ALA A 284 -2.89 -34.95 2.39
C ALA A 284 -2.86 -36.09 1.36
N ARG A 285 -3.97 -36.80 1.15
CA ARG A 285 -4.09 -37.81 0.08
C ARG A 285 -4.10 -37.15 -1.30
N PHE A 286 -4.86 -36.07 -1.49
CA PHE A 286 -4.86 -35.33 -2.76
C PHE A 286 -3.50 -34.67 -3.03
N ASP A 287 -2.87 -34.12 -1.99
CA ASP A 287 -1.52 -33.56 -2.09
C ASP A 287 -0.49 -34.57 -2.61
N ARG A 288 -0.59 -35.84 -2.17
CA ARG A 288 0.28 -36.94 -2.66
C ARG A 288 -0.04 -37.34 -4.09
N LEU A 289 -1.31 -37.23 -4.51
CA LEU A 289 -1.71 -37.52 -5.89
C LEU A 289 -1.21 -36.43 -6.83
N ASP A 290 -1.36 -35.16 -6.44
CA ASP A 290 -0.89 -34.01 -7.24
C ASP A 290 0.64 -34.02 -7.37
N ALA A 291 1.37 -34.31 -6.28
CA ALA A 291 2.84 -34.43 -6.30
C ALA A 291 3.35 -35.57 -7.21
N ALA A 292 2.52 -36.56 -7.52
CA ALA A 292 2.86 -37.64 -8.45
C ALA A 292 2.57 -37.29 -9.92
N VAL A 293 1.77 -36.24 -10.17
CA VAL A 293 1.43 -35.72 -11.51
C VAL A 293 2.35 -34.56 -11.91
N ASP A 294 2.88 -33.81 -10.93
CA ASP A 294 3.73 -32.61 -11.09
C ASP A 294 5.20 -32.88 -11.52
N ASP A 295 5.50 -34.04 -12.14
CA ASP A 295 6.76 -34.23 -12.90
C ASP A 295 6.72 -33.44 -14.24
N HIS A 296 5.60 -32.79 -14.53
CA HIS A 296 5.42 -31.89 -15.67
C HIS A 296 5.23 -30.43 -15.23
N SER A 297 6.28 -29.65 -15.49
CA SER A 297 6.35 -28.19 -15.43
C SER A 297 6.24 -27.57 -14.04
N HIS A 298 7.37 -27.60 -13.32
CA HIS A 298 7.81 -26.39 -12.64
C HIS A 298 7.64 -25.21 -13.61
N ILE A 299 6.59 -24.40 -13.43
CA ILE A 299 6.54 -23.08 -14.03
C ILE A 299 7.82 -22.41 -13.56
N SER A 300 8.79 -22.27 -14.47
CA SER A 300 10.01 -21.56 -14.15
C SER A 300 9.58 -20.21 -13.61
N SER A 301 9.96 -19.87 -12.37
CA SER A 301 9.71 -18.54 -11.79
C SER A 301 10.10 -17.43 -12.77
N SER A 302 11.07 -17.69 -13.66
CA SER A 302 11.38 -16.77 -14.75
C SER A 302 10.19 -16.51 -15.67
N LYS A 303 9.45 -17.52 -16.16
CA LYS A 303 8.38 -17.38 -17.16
C LYS A 303 7.14 -16.67 -16.60
N ALA A 304 6.69 -17.08 -15.41
CA ALA A 304 5.62 -16.45 -14.63
C ALA A 304 5.77 -14.92 -14.50
N GLU A 305 6.99 -14.51 -14.17
CA GLU A 305 7.33 -13.11 -13.86
C GLU A 305 7.68 -12.32 -15.12
N ASP A 306 8.14 -13.02 -16.16
CA ASP A 306 8.33 -12.48 -17.50
C ASP A 306 6.99 -12.11 -18.16
N ASP A 307 5.96 -12.92 -17.93
CA ASP A 307 4.62 -12.72 -18.44
C ASP A 307 3.89 -11.58 -17.70
N LEU A 308 4.11 -11.43 -16.39
CA LEU A 308 3.58 -10.31 -15.61
C LEU A 308 4.30 -8.99 -15.92
N ALA A 309 5.62 -9.01 -16.09
CA ALA A 309 6.40 -7.86 -16.56
C ALA A 309 6.03 -7.45 -18.00
N ALA A 310 5.70 -8.41 -18.87
CA ALA A 310 5.23 -8.17 -20.24
C ALA A 310 3.79 -7.63 -20.27
N TRP A 311 2.88 -8.19 -19.47
CA TRP A 311 1.51 -7.71 -19.28
C TRP A 311 1.48 -6.23 -18.89
N LEU A 312 2.39 -5.80 -18.02
CA LEU A 312 2.49 -4.40 -17.59
C LEU A 312 3.12 -3.44 -18.60
N ASN A 313 3.89 -3.97 -19.57
CA ASN A 313 4.53 -3.17 -20.62
C ASN A 313 3.62 -2.96 -21.83
N ASN A 314 2.67 -3.87 -22.10
CA ASN A 314 1.77 -3.84 -23.25
C ASN A 314 0.31 -3.74 -22.83
N LEU A 315 -0.17 -2.53 -22.54
CA LEU A 315 -1.60 -2.22 -22.59
C LEU A 315 -2.00 -1.95 -24.05
N ARG A 316 -2.05 -3.02 -24.85
CA ARG A 316 -2.95 -3.19 -25.99
C ARG A 316 -3.32 -4.67 -26.07
N ALA A 317 -4.63 -4.90 -26.08
CA ALA A 317 -5.27 -6.21 -26.14
C ALA A 317 -4.67 -7.11 -27.23
N ASP A 318 -4.50 -8.39 -26.91
CA ASP A 318 -4.86 -9.46 -27.84
C ASP A 318 -5.14 -10.75 -27.07
N ASP A 319 -6.26 -11.37 -27.42
CA ASP A 319 -6.74 -12.65 -26.90
C ASP A 319 -6.10 -13.78 -27.72
N GLY A 320 -5.27 -14.60 -27.08
CA GLY A 320 -4.73 -15.82 -27.67
C GLY A 320 -5.02 -16.99 -26.75
N GLU A 321 -6.08 -17.75 -27.05
CA GLU A 321 -6.36 -19.04 -26.43
C GLU A 321 -5.25 -20.04 -26.79
N GLU A 322 -4.46 -20.46 -25.80
CA GLU A 322 -3.68 -21.69 -25.87
C GLU A 322 -4.36 -22.76 -25.00
N ASP A 323 -4.88 -23.78 -25.68
CA ASP A 323 -5.67 -24.89 -25.14
C ASP A 323 -4.75 -25.88 -24.42
N TYR A 324 -4.74 -25.85 -23.08
CA TYR A 324 -4.04 -26.83 -22.24
C TYR A 324 -5.05 -27.81 -21.61
N PRO A 325 -4.72 -29.12 -21.57
CA PRO A 325 -5.65 -30.14 -21.08
C PRO A 325 -6.01 -29.93 -19.61
N GLN A 326 -7.33 -29.87 -19.38
CA GLN A 326 -7.96 -29.66 -18.07
C GLN A 326 -7.68 -30.80 -17.09
N TYR A 327 -7.05 -30.44 -15.97
CA TYR A 327 -7.10 -31.22 -14.73
C TYR A 327 -7.62 -30.34 -13.60
N CYS A 328 -8.67 -30.81 -12.92
CA CYS A 328 -9.18 -30.19 -11.71
C CYS A 328 -8.23 -30.51 -10.54
N ALA A 329 -7.09 -29.83 -10.48
CA ALA A 329 -6.23 -29.82 -9.29
C ALA A 329 -6.67 -28.68 -8.36
N HIS A 330 -6.64 -28.92 -7.05
CA HIS A 330 -6.80 -27.84 -6.08
C HIS A 330 -5.56 -26.94 -6.16
N PRO A 331 -5.68 -25.64 -6.50
CA PRO A 331 -4.50 -24.81 -6.73
C PRO A 331 -3.72 -24.61 -5.42
N ARG A 332 -2.49 -25.12 -5.36
CA ARG A 332 -1.57 -24.89 -4.23
C ARG A 332 -0.81 -23.58 -4.43
N ILE A 333 -0.94 -22.67 -3.48
CA ILE A 333 -0.12 -21.46 -3.40
C ILE A 333 1.15 -21.83 -2.62
N ASN A 334 2.28 -22.00 -3.31
CA ASN A 334 3.55 -22.38 -2.68
C ASN A 334 4.55 -21.22 -2.81
N ALA A 335 5.28 -20.88 -1.74
CA ALA A 335 6.36 -19.90 -1.80
C ALA A 335 7.47 -20.25 -2.82
N ASN A 336 7.63 -21.54 -3.15
CA ASN A 336 8.58 -22.01 -4.15
C ASN A 336 8.04 -21.98 -5.59
N SER A 337 6.74 -21.74 -5.80
CA SER A 337 6.18 -21.66 -7.17
C SER A 337 6.46 -20.31 -7.83
N VAL A 338 6.66 -19.23 -7.05
CA VAL A 338 7.00 -17.89 -7.55
C VAL A 338 8.00 -17.20 -6.61
N MET A 339 9.30 -17.24 -6.95
CA MET A 339 10.31 -16.44 -6.25
C MET A 339 10.27 -14.99 -6.74
N LEU A 340 9.65 -14.08 -5.99
CA LEU A 340 9.61 -12.65 -6.35
C LEU A 340 11.01 -12.10 -6.71
N TYR A 341 11.19 -11.69 -7.97
CA TYR A 341 12.39 -10.98 -8.35
C TYR A 341 12.52 -9.65 -7.59
N HIS A 342 13.78 -9.32 -7.31
CA HIS A 342 14.16 -8.06 -6.70
C HIS A 342 14.65 -7.13 -7.80
N CYS A 343 14.29 -5.85 -7.70
CA CYS A 343 14.83 -4.85 -8.63
C CYS A 343 16.37 -4.89 -8.57
N SER A 344 17.02 -5.09 -9.71
CA SER A 344 18.48 -5.23 -9.80
C SER A 344 19.25 -3.97 -9.38
N TRP A 345 18.54 -2.86 -9.14
CA TRP A 345 19.11 -1.63 -8.62
C TRP A 345 18.73 -1.33 -7.17
N CYS A 346 17.42 -1.33 -6.84
CA CYS A 346 16.95 -0.91 -5.52
C CYS A 346 16.64 -2.06 -4.57
N GLY A 347 16.64 -3.30 -5.04
CA GLY A 347 16.38 -4.48 -4.23
C GLY A 347 14.92 -4.66 -3.81
N ASN A 348 13.97 -3.81 -4.21
CA ASN A 348 12.57 -4.00 -3.82
C ASN A 348 12.00 -5.29 -4.45
N PRO A 349 11.41 -6.20 -3.64
CA PRO A 349 10.67 -7.33 -4.15
C PRO A 349 9.34 -6.83 -4.75
N SER A 350 9.07 -7.24 -5.98
CA SER A 350 7.83 -6.88 -6.65
C SER A 350 7.51 -7.87 -7.76
N ALA A 351 6.25 -8.23 -7.86
CA ALA A 351 5.73 -8.95 -9.01
C ALA A 351 5.74 -8.07 -10.30
N VAL A 352 5.97 -6.75 -10.17
CA VAL A 352 5.75 -5.72 -11.21
C VAL A 352 7.08 -5.10 -11.68
N LEU A 353 8.13 -5.91 -11.90
CA LEU A 353 9.44 -5.39 -12.37
C LEU A 353 9.58 -5.47 -13.90
N ARG A 354 9.92 -4.36 -14.53
CA ARG A 354 10.24 -4.26 -15.96
C ARG A 354 11.60 -4.87 -16.27
N LYS A 355 11.68 -5.75 -17.25
CA LYS A 355 12.96 -6.25 -17.77
C LYS A 355 13.76 -5.16 -18.48
N CYS A 356 15.08 -5.33 -18.49
CA CYS A 356 15.95 -4.63 -19.42
C CYS A 356 15.56 -4.95 -20.86
N GLY A 357 15.15 -3.95 -21.64
CA GLY A 357 14.77 -4.15 -23.05
C GLY A 357 15.91 -4.61 -23.97
N GLY A 358 17.16 -4.55 -23.52
CA GLY A 358 18.31 -5.10 -24.27
C GLY A 358 18.52 -6.58 -24.00
N CYS A 359 18.89 -6.93 -22.77
CA CYS A 359 19.31 -8.30 -22.43
C CYS A 359 18.22 -9.19 -21.82
N GLY A 360 17.09 -8.62 -21.37
CA GLY A 360 16.04 -9.36 -20.67
C GLY A 360 16.40 -9.91 -19.27
N LYS A 361 17.68 -9.89 -18.87
CA LYS A 361 18.20 -10.58 -17.66
C LYS A 361 18.01 -9.81 -16.35
N THR A 362 18.17 -8.50 -16.37
CA THR A 362 17.98 -7.64 -15.19
C THR A 362 16.56 -7.07 -15.17
N ARG A 363 16.02 -6.84 -13.96
CA ARG A 363 14.65 -6.35 -13.76
C ARG A 363 14.64 -5.08 -12.91
N TYR A 364 13.72 -4.17 -13.20
CA TYR A 364 13.69 -2.80 -12.71
C TYR A 364 12.27 -2.36 -12.38
N CYS A 365 12.05 -1.65 -11.28
CA CYS A 365 10.72 -1.10 -11.00
C CYS A 365 10.24 -0.15 -12.13
N ASP A 366 11.16 0.58 -12.76
CA ASP A 366 10.92 1.42 -13.93
C ASP A 366 12.19 1.84 -14.69
N SER A 367 12.01 2.70 -15.70
CA SER A 367 13.10 3.26 -16.51
C SER A 367 14.07 4.14 -15.70
N ALA A 368 13.67 4.69 -14.55
CA ALA A 368 14.58 5.45 -13.69
C ALA A 368 15.55 4.49 -12.97
N CYS A 369 15.05 3.36 -12.47
CA CYS A 369 15.89 2.31 -11.89
C CYS A 369 16.85 1.71 -12.93
N GLN A 370 16.36 1.49 -14.15
CA GLN A 370 17.19 1.01 -15.26
C GLN A 370 18.30 2.02 -15.60
N LYS A 371 17.96 3.30 -15.75
CA LYS A 371 18.94 4.38 -15.99
C LYS A 371 19.98 4.46 -14.87
N SER A 372 19.55 4.27 -13.62
CA SER A 372 20.44 4.35 -12.46
C SER A 372 21.40 3.16 -12.37
N HIS A 373 20.95 1.96 -12.75
CA HIS A 373 21.81 0.78 -12.86
C HIS A 373 22.61 0.73 -14.17
N TRP A 374 22.31 1.60 -15.13
CA TRP A 374 22.85 1.47 -16.49
C TRP A 374 24.37 1.50 -16.52
N ASN A 375 25.01 2.31 -15.68
CA ASN A 375 26.48 2.41 -15.65
C ASN A 375 27.14 1.06 -15.31
N ASP A 376 26.55 0.28 -14.39
CA ASP A 376 27.07 -1.01 -13.96
C ASP A 376 26.60 -2.14 -14.89
N HIS A 377 25.36 -2.06 -15.38
CA HIS A 377 24.77 -3.08 -16.22
C HIS A 377 25.23 -3.03 -17.68
N LYS A 378 25.58 -1.85 -18.21
CA LYS A 378 25.85 -1.66 -19.66
C LYS A 378 26.92 -2.61 -20.20
N SER A 379 27.96 -2.88 -19.44
CA SER A 379 29.06 -3.79 -19.83
C SER A 379 28.62 -5.25 -19.93
N THR A 380 27.56 -5.63 -19.24
CA THR A 380 27.02 -7.00 -19.17
C THR A 380 25.70 -7.16 -19.94
N CYS A 381 25.12 -6.06 -20.41
CA CYS A 381 23.89 -6.01 -21.21
C CYS A 381 24.15 -6.50 -22.65
N LYS A 382 24.14 -7.82 -22.84
CA LYS A 382 24.17 -8.46 -24.16
C LYS A 382 22.77 -8.85 -24.58
N SER A 383 22.38 -8.54 -25.82
CA SER A 383 21.07 -8.90 -26.38
C SER A 383 20.77 -10.37 -26.18
N ALA A 384 19.53 -10.68 -25.78
CA ALA A 384 19.06 -12.06 -25.58
C ALA A 384 18.87 -12.78 -26.92
#